data_AF-A0A969IJF5-F1
#
_entry.id   AF-A0A969IJF5-F1
#
_cell.length_a   1.000
_cell.length_b   1.000
_cell.length_c   1.000
_cell.angle_alpha   90.00
_cell.angle_beta   90.00
_cell.angle_gamma   90.00
#
_symmetry.space_group_name_H-M   'P 1'
#
loop_
_entity.id
_entity.type
_entity.pdbx_description
1 polymer ?
#
loop_
_entity_poly.entity_id
_entity_poly.type
_entity_poly.pdbx_seq_one_letter_code
_entity_poly.pdbx_strand_id
1 'polypeptide(L)' 'ANVRARALIIEDEHGREHIAPVVRFLHEPAEPSLHEPLLGEHNPLITANQRDT' A
#
# COMPACT_ATOMS: atom_id res chain seq x y z
N ALA A 1 8.50 -18.52 -12.13
CA ALA A 1 7.35 -19.13 -12.82
C ALA A 1 6.08 -19.21 -11.95
N ASN A 2 6.11 -19.74 -10.72
CA ASN A 2 4.90 -19.82 -9.85
C ASN A 2 4.53 -18.52 -9.11
N VAL A 3 5.52 -17.70 -8.76
CA VAL A 3 5.31 -16.49 -7.94
C VAL A 3 4.44 -15.47 -8.68
N ARG A 4 4.75 -15.20 -9.95
CA ARG A 4 3.91 -14.33 -10.81
C ARG A 4 2.54 -14.94 -11.10
N ALA A 5 2.47 -16.25 -11.36
CA ALA A 5 1.20 -16.93 -11.63
C ALA A 5 0.20 -16.87 -10.46
N ARG A 6 0.70 -16.76 -9.22
CA ARG A 6 -0.10 -16.57 -8.01
C ARG A 6 -0.25 -15.10 -7.59
N ALA A 7 0.11 -14.18 -8.48
CA ALA A 7 0.10 -12.74 -8.25
C ALA A 7 0.77 -12.32 -6.91
N LEU A 8 1.84 -13.03 -6.53
CA LEU A 8 2.58 -12.77 -5.28
C LEU A 8 3.53 -11.57 -5.40
N ILE A 9 3.72 -11.05 -6.61
CA ILE A 9 4.43 -9.80 -6.89
C ILE A 9 3.41 -8.79 -7.39
N ILE A 10 3.46 -7.59 -6.84
CA ILE A 10 2.79 -6.38 -7.34
C ILE A 10 3.85 -5.31 -7.62
N GLU A 11 3.54 -4.38 -8.51
CA GLU A 11 4.47 -3.33 -8.93
C GLU A 11 3.91 -1.97 -8.52
N ASP A 12 4.78 -1.06 -8.07
CA ASP A 12 4.39 0.33 -7.84
C ASP A 12 4.44 1.17 -9.11
N GLU A 13 4.11 2.46 -9.00
CA GLU A 13 4.08 3.39 -10.13
C GLU A 13 5.45 3.62 -10.79
N HIS A 14 6.55 3.26 -10.11
CA HIS A 14 7.92 3.34 -10.61
C HIS A 14 8.43 1.99 -11.15
N GLY A 15 7.58 0.96 -11.15
CA GLY A 15 7.92 -0.39 -11.60
C GLY A 15 8.77 -1.20 -10.60
N ARG A 16 8.85 -0.78 -9.34
CA ARG A 16 9.55 -1.56 -8.30
C ARG A 16 8.66 -2.73 -7.87
N GLU A 17 9.26 -3.89 -7.68
CA GLU A 17 8.53 -5.10 -7.26
C GLU A 17 8.34 -5.14 -5.74
N HIS A 18 7.13 -5.49 -5.33
CA HIS A 18 6.71 -5.65 -3.94
C HIS A 18 6.07 -7.02 -3.73
N ILE A 19 6.15 -7.54 -2.51
CA ILE A 19 5.44 -8.77 -2.13
C ILE A 19 3.97 -8.44 -1.87
N ALA A 20 3.08 -9.12 -2.56
CA ALA A 20 1.64 -8.96 -2.37
C ALA A 20 1.19 -9.47 -0.99
N PRO A 21 0.05 -8.98 -0.45
CA PRO A 21 -0.55 -9.55 0.75
C PRO A 21 -0.75 -11.07 0.62
N VAL A 22 -0.33 -11.80 1.65
CA VAL A 22 -0.29 -13.28 1.62
C VAL A 22 -1.67 -13.93 1.74
N VAL A 23 -2.68 -13.19 2.18
CA VAL A 23 -4.08 -13.63 2.27
C VAL A 23 -4.91 -12.91 1.21
N ARG A 24 -5.77 -13.67 0.52
CA ARG A 24 -6.72 -13.14 -0.47
C ARG A 24 -8.13 -13.40 0.00
N PHE A 25 -8.90 -12.32 0.21
CA PHE A 25 -10.33 -12.42 0.43
C PHE A 25 -11.06 -12.32 -0.91
N LEU A 26 -12.07 -13.16 -1.09
CA LEU A 26 -12.80 -13.25 -2.36
C LEU A 26 -13.63 -11.99 -2.65
N HIS A 27 -14.19 -11.37 -1.61
CA HIS A 27 -15.12 -10.24 -1.73
C HIS A 27 -14.50 -8.90 -1.32
N GLU A 28 -13.33 -8.93 -0.68
CA GLU A 28 -12.63 -7.74 -0.17
C GLU A 28 -11.14 -7.85 -0.52
N PRO A 29 -10.79 -7.74 -1.82
CA PRO A 29 -9.40 -7.81 -2.23
C PRO A 29 -8.59 -6.70 -1.54
N ALA A 30 -7.35 -7.01 -1.17
CA ALA A 30 -6.46 -6.01 -0.60
C ALA A 30 -5.99 -5.03 -1.68
N GLU A 31 -6.15 -3.74 -1.41
CA GLU A 31 -5.70 -2.63 -2.26
C GLU A 31 -4.69 -1.78 -1.47
N PRO A 32 -3.47 -2.29 -1.22
CA PRO A 32 -2.47 -1.54 -0.47
C PRO A 32 -1.98 -0.34 -1.29
N SER A 33 -1.78 0.80 -0.62
CA SER A 33 -0.94 1.86 -1.18
C SER A 33 0.51 1.38 -1.19
N LEU A 34 1.14 1.42 -2.37
CA LEU A 34 2.57 1.10 -2.54
C LEU A 34 3.47 2.33 -2.48
N HIS A 35 2.86 3.51 -2.34
CA HIS A 35 3.59 4.76 -2.15
C HIS A 35 4.32 4.73 -0.79
N GLU A 36 5.63 4.97 -0.83
CA GLU A 36 6.44 5.13 0.36
C GLU A 36 6.34 6.59 0.82
N PRO A 37 5.82 6.85 2.03
CA PRO A 37 5.61 8.22 2.47
C PRO A 37 6.93 8.97 2.66
N LEU A 38 6.97 10.21 2.18
CA LEU A 38 8.10 11.10 2.44
C LEU A 38 8.13 11.53 3.91
N LEU A 39 9.30 11.98 4.37
CA LEU A 39 9.46 12.53 5.71
C LEU A 39 8.51 13.72 5.91
N GLY A 40 7.54 13.54 6.82
CA GLY A 40 6.58 14.58 7.17
C GLY A 40 5.40 14.76 6.20
N GLU A 41 5.25 13.90 5.19
CA GLU A 41 4.20 13.98 4.16
C GLU A 41 2.78 14.18 4.74
N HIS A 42 2.48 13.47 5.84
CA HIS A 42 1.15 13.48 6.46
C HIS A 42 1.03 14.37 7.70
N ASN A 43 2.10 15.08 8.11
CA ASN A 43 2.07 15.94 9.31
C ASN A 43 0.96 16.99 9.29
N PRO A 44 0.66 17.68 8.17
CA PRO A 44 -0.41 18.67 8.14
C PRO A 44 -1.78 18.07 8.44
N LEU A 45 -2.08 16.88 7.90
CA LEU A 45 -3.34 16.19 8.11
C LEU A 45 -3.54 15.81 9.58
N ILE A 46 -2.51 15.22 10.19
CA ILE A 46 -2.58 14.75 11.59
C ILE A 46 -2.74 15.94 12.55
N THR A 47 -1.96 17.01 12.34
CA THR A 47 -2.01 18.18 13.21
C THR A 47 -3.28 19.02 13.04
N ALA A 48 -3.96 18.96 11.88
CA ALA A 48 -5.28 19.56 11.71
C ALA A 48 -6.33 18.83 12.55
N ASN A 49 -6.38 17.49 12.48
CA ASN A 49 -7.34 16.68 13.24
C ASN A 49 -7.20 16.82 14.76
N GLN A 50 -6.00 17.16 15.27
CA GLN A 50 -5.77 17.39 16.69
C GLN A 50 -6.26 18.75 17.20
N ARG A 51 -6.54 19.71 16.30
CA ARG A 51 -7.06 21.04 16.68
C ARG A 51 -8.59 21.07 16.78
N ASP A 52 -9.25 20.05 16.22
CA ASP A 52 -10.72 19.95 16.14
C ASP A 52 -11.33 19.07 17.25
N THR A 53 -10.51 18.56 18.18
CA THR A 53 -10.90 17.83 19.41
C THR A 53 -10.51 18.59 20.65
#